data_AF-A0A2Z6MRI8-F1
#
_entry.id   AF-A0A2Z6MRI8-F1
#
_cell.length_a   1.000
_cell.length_b   1.000
_cell.length_c   1.000
_cell.angle_alpha   90.00
_cell.angle_beta   90.00
_cell.angle_gamma   90.00
#
_symmetry.space_group_name_H-M   'P 1'
#
loop_
_entity.id
_entity.type
_entity.pdbx_description
1 polymer ?
#
loop_
_entity_poly.entity_id
_entity_poly.type
_entity_poly.pdbx_seq_one_letter_code
_entity_poly.pdbx_strand_id
1 'polypeptide(L)'
;SIDGISPISSGYNPATWMLEVTTPAIEEKIGVDFTDVYENSEQFRSVEASIRQYEQPSPGSQPLNIFLDIGFGSIISAQFLGHYA
;
A
#
# COMPACT_ATOMS: atom_id res chain seq x y z
N SER A 1 9.33 8.60 6.59
CA SER A 1 8.47 9.79 6.50
C SER A 1 8.54 10.31 5.08
N ILE A 2 7.46 10.86 4.54
CA ILE A 2 7.46 11.51 3.23
C ILE A 2 7.46 13.02 3.48
N ASP A 3 8.41 13.73 2.87
CA ASP A 3 8.52 15.17 3.02
C ASP A 3 7.32 15.86 2.36
N GLY A 4 6.80 16.91 3.02
CA GLY A 4 5.59 17.61 2.55
C GLY A 4 4.26 17.02 3.06
N ILE A 5 4.29 15.88 3.76
CA ILE A 5 3.12 15.31 4.43
C ILE A 5 3.10 15.68 5.91
N SER A 6 2.00 16.30 6.33
CA SER A 6 1.78 16.61 7.75
C SER A 6 1.60 15.32 8.57
N PRO A 7 2.32 15.15 9.68
CA PRO A 7 2.17 13.97 10.53
C PRO A 7 0.77 13.90 11.14
N ILE A 8 0.32 12.68 11.44
CA ILE A 8 -0.96 12.46 12.11
C ILE A 8 -0.97 13.09 13.52
N SER A 9 -2.03 13.83 13.83
CA SER A 9 -2.22 14.42 15.16
C SER A 9 -2.63 13.37 16.19
N SER A 10 -2.20 13.53 17.44
CA SER A 10 -2.60 12.63 18.53
C SER A 10 -4.12 12.58 18.69
N GLY A 11 -4.68 11.36 18.73
CA GLY A 11 -6.11 11.12 18.84
C GLY A 11 -6.90 11.30 17.54
N TYR A 12 -6.25 11.61 16.43
CA TYR A 12 -6.90 11.68 15.11
C TYR A 12 -7.08 10.28 14.51
N ASN A 13 -8.15 10.08 13.75
CA ASN A 13 -8.43 8.79 13.13
C ASN A 13 -7.42 8.53 11.99
N PRO A 14 -6.62 7.44 12.05
CA PRO A 14 -5.63 7.14 11.02
C PRO A 14 -6.23 6.89 9.63
N ALA A 15 -7.43 6.30 9.56
CA ALA A 15 -8.10 6.08 8.28
C ALA A 15 -8.51 7.41 7.63
N THR A 16 -9.03 8.35 8.42
CA THR A 16 -9.36 9.70 7.94
C THR A 16 -8.11 10.44 7.49
N TRP A 17 -7.03 10.40 8.29
CA TRP A 17 -5.77 11.06 7.93
C TRP A 17 -5.19 10.52 6.62
N MET A 18 -5.15 9.20 6.44
CA MET A 18 -4.68 8.59 5.19
C MET A 18 -5.48 9.11 3.99
N LEU A 19 -6.81 9.12 4.06
CA LEU A 19 -7.66 9.60 2.97
C LEU A 19 -7.41 11.07 2.61
N GLU A 20 -7.06 11.91 3.58
CA GLU A 20 -6.80 13.33 3.36
C GLU A 20 -5.41 13.58 2.72
N VAL A 21 -4.41 12.77 3.08
CA VAL A 21 -3.02 12.99 2.63
C VAL A 21 -2.67 12.21 1.37
N THR A 22 -3.39 11.13 1.02
CA THR A 22 -3.15 10.33 -0.19
C THR A 22 -4.08 10.74 -1.35
N THR A 23 -4.12 12.04 -1.66
CA THR A 23 -4.91 12.55 -2.79
C THR A 23 -4.00 12.94 -3.97
N PRO A 24 -4.48 12.88 -5.23
CA PRO A 24 -3.69 13.28 -6.40
C PRO A 24 -3.18 14.72 -6.33
N ALA A 25 -3.98 15.63 -5.76
CA ALA A 25 -3.57 17.02 -5.57
C ALA A 25 -2.38 17.16 -4.60
N ILE A 26 -2.25 16.27 -3.62
CA ILE A 26 -1.08 16.23 -2.73
C ILE A 26 0.13 15.66 -3.47
N GLU A 27 -0.04 14.56 -4.22
CA GLU A 27 1.02 13.96 -5.06
C GLU A 27 1.62 14.98 -6.03
N GLU A 28 0.76 15.71 -6.75
CA GLU A 28 1.19 16.78 -7.67
C GLU A 28 1.93 17.90 -6.92
N LYS A 29 1.41 18.32 -5.76
CA LYS A 29 1.99 19.40 -4.96
C LYS A 29 3.40 19.05 -4.44
N ILE A 30 3.63 17.81 -4.04
CA ILE A 30 4.91 17.38 -3.47
C ILE A 30 5.83 16.71 -4.50
N GLY A 31 5.32 16.41 -5.70
CA GLY A 31 6.05 15.75 -6.78
C GLY A 31 6.40 14.29 -6.47
N VAL A 32 5.50 13.56 -5.80
CA VAL A 32 5.71 12.17 -5.36
C VAL A 32 4.50 11.34 -5.78
N ASP A 33 4.75 10.15 -6.33
CA ASP A 33 3.73 9.09 -6.51
C ASP A 33 3.79 8.14 -5.31
N PHE A 34 2.69 8.04 -4.56
CA PHE A 34 2.64 7.19 -3.37
C PHE A 34 2.75 5.70 -3.70
N THR A 35 2.35 5.30 -4.91
CA THR A 35 2.50 3.93 -5.42
C THR A 35 3.98 3.59 -5.54
N ASP A 36 4.75 4.44 -6.21
CA ASP A 36 6.20 4.28 -6.36
C ASP A 36 6.90 4.26 -4.99
N VAL A 37 6.50 5.14 -4.07
CA VAL A 37 7.06 5.14 -2.71
C VAL A 37 6.79 3.83 -1.98
N TYR A 38 5.57 3.29 -2.09
CA TYR A 38 5.21 2.04 -1.44
C TYR A 38 5.98 0.86 -2.05
N GLU A 39 6.03 0.73 -3.37
CA GLU A 39 6.71 -0.37 -4.06
C GLU A 39 8.23 -0.40 -3.79
N ASN A 40 8.84 0.77 -3.58
CA ASN A 40 10.26 0.88 -3.22
C ASN A 40 10.54 0.74 -1.71
N SER A 41 9.50 0.60 -0.89
CA SER A 41 9.61 0.53 0.58
C SER A 41 10.07 -0.84 1.11
N GLU A 42 10.54 -0.87 2.35
CA GLU A 42 10.84 -2.13 3.06
C GLU A 42 9.56 -2.93 3.35
N GLN A 43 8.46 -2.24 3.60
CA GLN A 43 7.16 -2.84 3.86
C GLN A 43 6.70 -3.68 2.68
N PHE A 44 6.79 -3.15 1.45
CA PHE A 44 6.46 -3.91 0.26
C PHE A 44 7.33 -5.18 0.13
N ARG A 45 8.65 -5.06 0.30
CA ARG A 45 9.56 -6.21 0.24
C ARG A 45 9.26 -7.27 1.32
N SER A 46 8.90 -6.84 2.53
CA SER A 46 8.56 -7.72 3.64
C SER A 46 7.24 -8.45 3.41
N VAL A 47 6.24 -7.74 2.86
CA VAL A 47 4.96 -8.34 2.46
C VAL A 47 5.17 -9.37 1.34
N GLU A 48 5.93 -9.01 0.29
CA GLU A 48 6.29 -9.92 -0.79
C GLU A 48 7.03 -11.18 -0.29
N ALA A 49 7.99 -11.01 0.62
CA ALA A 49 8.72 -12.12 1.22
C ALA A 49 7.79 -13.04 2.05
N SER A 50 6.87 -12.44 2.81
CA SER A 50 5.88 -13.18 3.59
C SER A 50 4.95 -13.98 2.68
N ILE A 51 4.43 -13.36 1.62
CA ILE A 51 3.58 -14.02 0.62
C ILE A 51 4.31 -15.25 0.06
N ARG A 52 5.54 -15.09 -0.43
CA ARG A 52 6.34 -16.22 -0.98
C ARG A 52 6.59 -17.33 0.02
N GLN A 53 6.76 -16.98 1.30
CA GLN A 53 6.92 -17.97 2.37
C GLN A 53 5.62 -18.78 2.58
N TYR A 54 4.46 -18.13 2.53
CA TYR A 54 3.16 -18.77 2.74
C TYR A 54 2.55 -19.38 1.47
N GLU A 55 3.09 -19.06 0.29
CA GLU A 55 2.77 -19.71 -0.98
C GLU A 55 3.22 -21.17 -1.05
N GLN A 56 4.13 -21.60 -0.16
CA GLN A 56 4.48 -23.01 0.00
C GLN A 56 3.55 -23.66 1.04
N PRO A 57 2.43 -24.28 0.63
CA PRO A 57 1.59 -24.99 1.57
C PRO A 57 2.34 -26.18 2.17
N SER A 58 2.04 -26.51 3.42
CA SER A 58 2.42 -27.79 3.99
C SER A 58 1.87 -28.96 3.14
N PRO A 59 2.54 -30.13 3.12
CA PRO A 59 2.02 -31.29 2.40
C PRO A 59 0.58 -31.61 2.85
N GLY A 60 -0.38 -31.46 1.93
CA GLY A 60 -1.82 -31.65 2.20
C GLY A 60 -2.64 -30.37 2.37
N SER A 61 -2.03 -29.18 2.36
CA SER A 61 -2.73 -27.88 2.33
C SER A 61 -2.79 -27.31 0.90
N GLN A 62 -3.75 -26.43 0.64
CA GLN A 62 -3.80 -25.65 -0.60
C GLN A 62 -2.95 -24.37 -0.46
N PRO A 63 -2.29 -23.92 -1.54
CA PRO A 63 -1.55 -22.67 -1.52
C PRO A 63 -2.50 -21.50 -1.21
N LEU A 64 -2.04 -20.56 -0.39
CA LEU A 64 -2.77 -19.34 -0.11
C LEU A 64 -2.70 -18.45 -1.37
N ASN A 65 -3.74 -18.53 -2.19
CA ASN A 65 -3.81 -17.81 -3.45
C ASN A 65 -4.22 -16.35 -3.21
N ILE A 66 -3.27 -15.50 -2.81
CA ILE A 66 -3.49 -14.06 -2.78
C ILE A 66 -2.95 -13.35 -4.02
N PHE A 67 -2.03 -13.99 -4.74
CA PHE A 67 -1.33 -13.37 -5.87
C PHE A 67 -2.04 -13.51 -7.23
N LEU A 68 -2.91 -14.51 -7.45
CA LEU A 68 -3.44 -14.73 -8.81
C LEU A 68 -4.65 -13.88 -9.21
N ASP A 69 -5.30 -13.16 -8.29
CA ASP A 69 -6.51 -12.39 -8.65
C ASP A 69 -6.31 -10.87 -8.56
N ILE A 70 -5.43 -10.38 -7.68
CA ILE A 70 -5.25 -8.94 -7.51
C ILE A 70 -3.85 -8.71 -6.94
N GLY A 71 -2.91 -8.23 -7.76
CA GLY A 71 -1.61 -7.79 -7.26
C GLY A 71 -1.83 -6.82 -6.09
N PHE A 72 -1.26 -7.07 -4.93
CA PHE A 72 -1.51 -6.24 -3.74
C PHE A 72 -1.16 -4.77 -3.96
N GLY A 73 -0.14 -4.49 -4.79
CA GLY A 73 0.15 -3.13 -5.27
C GLY A 73 -1.02 -2.53 -6.05
N SER A 74 -1.68 -3.33 -6.90
CA SER A 74 -2.90 -2.94 -7.61
C SER A 74 -4.11 -2.75 -6.68
N ILE A 75 -4.22 -3.44 -5.54
CA ILE A 75 -5.31 -3.21 -4.58
C ILE A 75 -5.16 -1.85 -3.90
N ILE A 76 -3.97 -1.53 -3.38
CA ILE A 76 -3.73 -0.23 -2.73
C ILE A 76 -3.88 0.90 -3.75
N SER A 77 -3.34 0.72 -4.95
CA SER A 77 -3.54 1.65 -6.06
C SER A 77 -5.02 1.79 -6.39
N ALA A 78 -5.76 0.71 -6.62
CA ALA A 78 -7.17 0.79 -7.04
C ALA A 78 -8.14 1.27 -5.94
N GLN A 79 -7.94 0.88 -4.69
CA GLN A 79 -8.85 1.21 -3.59
C GLN A 79 -8.60 2.58 -2.97
N PHE A 80 -7.34 3.04 -2.93
CA PHE A 80 -6.98 4.29 -2.26
C PHE A 80 -6.56 5.40 -3.24
N LEU A 81 -6.06 5.07 -4.43
CA LEU A 81 -5.48 6.05 -5.36
C LEU A 81 -6.21 6.13 -6.73
N GLY A 82 -6.87 5.05 -7.16
CA GLY A 82 -7.40 4.89 -8.52
C GLY A 82 -8.82 5.41 -8.74
N HIS A 83 -9.56 5.78 -7.68
CA HIS A 83 -10.91 6.35 -7.82
C HIS A 83 -10.93 7.88 -7.95
N TYR A 84 -9.75 8.52 -7.96
CA TYR A 84 -9.61 9.98 -8.05
C TYR A 84 -8.70 10.43 -9.21
N ALA A 85 -8.29 9.51 -10.09
CA ALA A 85 -7.64 9.82 -11.36
C ALA A 85 -8.65 10.26 -12.43
#